data_AF-A0A7W1ZWL2-F1
#
_entry.id   AF-A0A7W1ZWL2-F1
#
_cell.length_a   1.000
_cell.length_b   1.000
_cell.length_c   1.000
_cell.angle_alpha   90.00
_cell.angle_beta   90.00
_cell.angle_gamma   90.00
#
_symmetry.space_group_name_H-M   'P 1'
#
loop_
_entity.id
_entity.type
_entity.pdbx_description
1 polymer ?
#
loop_
_entity_poly.entity_id
_entity_poly.type
_entity_poly.pdbx_seq_one_letter_code
_entity_poly.pdbx_strand_id
1 'polypeptide(L)'
;PEFWDKKIIKVKTKSPFELAISSVRYLGAQINAPYQLFDWTTKMGQQIYYCQSPAGFSDKAQYWINTGALMNRMNFELALTAKKIRGVRISDAAVIREILLPEFQRK
;
A
#
# COMPACT_ATOMS: atom_id res chain seq x y z
N PRO A 1 -7.96 0.16 28.33
CA PRO A 1 -7.25 1.00 27.35
C PRO A 1 -7.77 0.73 25.92
N GLU A 2 -8.41 1.72 25.31
CA GLU A 2 -9.07 1.63 23.99
C GLU A 2 -8.11 1.15 22.87
N PHE A 3 -6.83 1.51 22.95
CA PHE A 3 -5.81 1.12 21.98
C PHE A 3 -5.59 -0.40 21.85
N TRP A 4 -5.79 -1.18 22.93
CA TRP A 4 -5.54 -2.62 22.96
C TRP A 4 -6.81 -3.46 22.78
N ASP A 5 -7.95 -2.84 22.48
CA ASP A 5 -9.19 -3.57 22.23
C ASP A 5 -9.08 -4.36 20.91
N LYS A 6 -9.39 -5.66 20.96
CA LYS A 6 -9.41 -6.54 19.79
C LYS A 6 -10.34 -6.03 18.68
N LYS A 7 -11.38 -5.27 19.03
CA LYS A 7 -12.32 -4.67 18.07
C LYS A 7 -11.69 -3.60 17.20
N ILE A 8 -10.58 -2.99 17.63
CA ILE A 8 -9.91 -1.89 16.94
C ILE A 8 -8.79 -2.38 16.01
N ILE A 9 -8.36 -3.64 16.17
CA ILE A 9 -7.35 -4.27 15.31
C ILE A 9 -7.86 -4.35 13.86
N LYS A 10 -7.07 -3.87 12.88
CA LYS A 10 -7.40 -3.89 11.44
C LYS A 10 -8.68 -3.13 11.09
N VAL A 11 -9.00 -2.05 11.80
CA VAL A 11 -10.16 -1.19 11.44
C VAL A 11 -9.77 -0.10 10.44
N LYS A 12 -8.55 0.42 10.51
CA LYS A 12 -8.14 1.54 9.66
C LYS A 12 -7.65 1.02 8.32
N THR A 13 -7.93 1.74 7.23
CA THR A 13 -7.37 1.41 5.92
C THR A 13 -6.00 2.07 5.76
N LYS A 14 -5.03 1.34 5.21
CA LYS A 14 -3.71 1.88 4.86
C LYS A 14 -3.84 2.90 3.72
N SER A 15 -3.18 4.05 3.87
CA SER A 15 -2.98 4.99 2.75
C SER A 15 -2.17 4.31 1.62
N PRO A 16 -2.24 4.80 0.37
CA PRO A 16 -1.48 4.21 -0.73
C PRO A 16 0.03 4.03 -0.47
N PHE A 17 0.66 5.01 0.17
CA PHE A 17 2.07 4.92 0.55
C PHE A 17 2.32 3.85 1.60
N GLU A 18 1.51 3.83 2.68
CA GLU A 18 1.62 2.81 3.71
C GLU A 18 1.43 1.41 3.13
N LEU A 19 0.47 1.26 2.22
CA LEU A 19 0.25 -0.01 1.53
C LEU A 19 1.52 -0.42 0.79
N ALA A 20 2.00 0.42 -0.14
CA ALA A 20 3.13 0.07 -0.99
C ALA A 20 4.38 -0.32 -0.19
N ILE A 21 4.73 0.46 0.84
CA ILE A 21 5.89 0.16 1.68
C ILE A 21 5.66 -1.06 2.56
N SER A 22 4.44 -1.26 3.07
CA SER A 22 4.12 -2.45 3.86
C SER A 22 4.22 -3.73 3.01
N SER A 23 3.76 -3.72 1.75
CA SER A 23 3.83 -4.86 0.84
C SER A 23 5.28 -5.19 0.49
N VAL A 24 6.09 -4.17 0.16
CA VAL A 24 7.54 -4.34 -0.09
C VAL A 24 8.25 -4.93 1.14
N ARG A 25 8.00 -4.37 2.33
CA ARG A 25 8.63 -4.85 3.58
C ARG A 25 8.22 -6.27 3.90
N TYR A 26 6.94 -6.58 3.76
CA TYR A 26 6.40 -7.91 4.02
C TYR A 26 7.01 -8.95 3.07
N LEU A 27 7.26 -8.59 1.80
CA LEU A 27 7.97 -9.44 0.82
C LEU A 27 9.49 -9.50 0.99
N GLY A 28 10.07 -8.76 1.94
CA GLY A 28 11.52 -8.64 2.05
C GLY A 28 12.19 -8.08 0.79
N ALA A 29 11.47 -7.25 0.02
CA ALA A 29 11.95 -6.79 -1.27
C ALA A 29 13.07 -5.75 -1.14
N GLN A 30 14.11 -5.90 -1.95
CA GLN A 30 15.18 -4.90 -2.10
C GLN A 30 14.78 -3.83 -3.12
N ILE A 31 14.97 -2.56 -2.77
CA ILE A 31 14.64 -1.42 -3.64
C ILE A 31 15.93 -0.78 -4.14
N ASN A 32 16.11 -0.76 -5.47
CA ASN A 32 17.22 -0.07 -6.14
C ASN A 32 16.76 1.20 -6.88
N ALA A 33 15.48 1.28 -7.29
CA ALA A 33 14.92 2.46 -7.94
C ALA A 33 13.51 2.79 -7.38
N PRO A 34 13.41 3.69 -6.39
CA PRO A 34 12.16 3.93 -5.66
C PRO A 34 11.09 4.68 -6.47
N TYR A 35 11.47 5.36 -7.56
CA TYR A 35 10.56 6.19 -8.35
C TYR A 35 9.35 5.42 -8.89
N GLN A 36 9.52 4.12 -9.20
CA GLN A 36 8.40 3.30 -9.67
C GLN A 36 7.36 3.06 -8.58
N LEU A 37 7.79 2.88 -7.33
CA LEU A 37 6.87 2.78 -6.19
C LEU A 37 6.15 4.11 -5.96
N PHE A 38 6.85 5.24 -6.12
CA PHE A 38 6.24 6.56 -6.07
C PHE A 38 5.12 6.73 -7.12
N ASP A 39 5.36 6.33 -8.37
CA ASP A 39 4.35 6.37 -9.43
C ASP A 39 3.11 5.51 -9.09
N TRP A 40 3.32 4.33 -8.50
CA TRP A 40 2.22 3.49 -8.01
C TRP A 40 1.40 4.16 -6.90
N THR A 41 2.04 4.86 -5.95
CA THR A 41 1.32 5.61 -4.92
C THR A 41 0.49 6.75 -5.52
N THR A 42 1.01 7.42 -6.54
CA THR A 42 0.30 8.45 -7.31
C THR A 42 -0.91 7.89 -8.04
N LYS A 43 -0.79 6.73 -8.71
CA LYS A 43 -1.91 6.06 -9.40
C LYS A 43 -3.05 5.67 -8.46
N MET A 44 -2.73 5.32 -7.21
CA MET A 44 -3.72 5.05 -6.17
C MET A 44 -4.34 6.33 -5.57
N GLY A 45 -3.84 7.51 -5.92
CA GLY A 45 -4.38 8.80 -5.52
C GLY A 45 -3.55 9.57 -4.49
N GLN A 46 -2.40 9.06 -4.04
CA GLN A 46 -1.53 9.75 -3.08
C GLN A 46 -0.24 10.22 -3.76
N GLN A 47 -0.20 11.50 -4.12
CA GLN A 47 0.99 12.15 -4.67
C GLN A 47 1.87 12.69 -3.53
N ILE A 48 2.83 11.89 -3.09
CA ILE A 48 3.75 12.26 -2.00
C ILE A 48 4.49 13.54 -2.42
N TYR A 49 4.55 14.54 -1.55
CA TYR A 49 5.08 15.90 -1.82
C TYR A 49 4.19 16.86 -2.64
N TYR A 50 2.96 16.45 -3.02
CA TYR A 50 2.01 17.32 -3.72
C TYR A 50 0.75 17.60 -2.92
N CYS A 51 0.81 17.45 -1.59
CA CYS A 51 -0.34 17.70 -0.73
C CYS A 51 -0.69 19.20 -0.75
N GLN A 52 -1.90 19.53 -1.22
CA GLN A 52 -2.38 20.90 -1.28
C GLN A 52 -2.87 21.41 0.09
N SER A 53 -3.27 20.49 0.97
CA SER A 53 -3.77 20.83 2.29
C SER A 53 -2.61 21.09 3.26
N PRO A 54 -2.63 22.17 4.05
CA PRO A 54 -1.65 22.39 5.11
C PRO A 54 -1.72 21.32 6.21
N ALA A 55 -2.85 20.62 6.35
CA ALA A 55 -3.02 19.51 7.28
C ALA A 55 -2.43 18.17 6.78
N GLY A 56 -1.93 18.12 5.54
CA GLY A 56 -1.43 16.89 4.93
C GLY A 56 -2.54 15.96 4.41
N PHE A 57 -2.16 14.71 4.14
CA PHE A 57 -3.06 13.69 3.61
C PHE A 57 -3.94 13.08 4.72
N SER A 58 -5.21 12.78 4.40
CA SER A 58 -6.14 12.22 5.38
C SER A 58 -5.81 10.78 5.74
N ASP A 59 -5.95 10.41 7.01
CA ASP A 59 -5.86 9.02 7.49
C ASP A 59 -7.20 8.25 7.39
N LYS A 60 -8.24 8.88 6.84
CA LYS A 60 -9.60 8.30 6.76
C LYS A 60 -9.73 7.38 5.55
N ALA A 61 -10.33 6.20 5.77
CA ALA A 61 -10.53 5.19 4.72
C ALA A 61 -11.29 5.72 3.49
N GLN A 62 -12.28 6.60 3.70
CA GLN A 62 -13.09 7.21 2.64
C GLN A 62 -12.26 7.97 1.59
N TYR A 63 -11.09 8.51 1.96
CA TYR A 63 -10.21 9.19 1.02
C TYR A 63 -9.44 8.21 0.11
N TRP A 64 -9.29 6.97 0.54
CA TRP A 64 -8.43 5.99 -0.09
C TRP A 64 -9.16 4.82 -0.73
N ILE A 65 -10.47 4.71 -0.48
CA ILE A 65 -11.34 3.64 -0.98
C ILE A 65 -12.41 4.27 -1.86
N ASN A 66 -12.27 4.05 -3.15
CA ASN A 66 -13.27 4.24 -4.19
C ASN A 66 -13.05 3.20 -5.28
N THR A 67 -13.96 3.06 -6.24
CA THR A 67 -13.91 2.00 -7.26
C THR A 67 -12.60 2.02 -8.06
N GLY A 68 -12.10 3.19 -8.46
CA GLY A 68 -10.84 3.33 -9.20
C GLY A 68 -9.61 3.04 -8.33
N ALA A 69 -9.59 3.55 -7.11
CA ALA A 69 -8.49 3.34 -6.16
C ALA A 69 -8.36 1.86 -5.77
N LEU A 70 -9.47 1.15 -5.60
CA LEU A 70 -9.46 -0.27 -5.27
C LEU A 70 -8.84 -1.10 -6.41
N MET A 71 -9.21 -0.80 -7.66
CA MET A 71 -8.61 -1.43 -8.84
C MET A 71 -7.10 -1.16 -8.91
N ASN A 72 -6.68 0.08 -8.70
CA ASN A 72 -5.26 0.45 -8.72
C ASN A 72 -4.44 -0.24 -7.60
N ARG A 73 -5.05 -0.46 -6.43
CA ARG A 73 -4.44 -1.25 -5.35
C ARG A 73 -4.24 -2.71 -5.76
N MET A 74 -5.26 -3.35 -6.34
CA MET A 74 -5.15 -4.74 -6.83
C MET A 74 -4.09 -4.86 -7.93
N ASN A 75 -4.07 -3.91 -8.88
CA ASN A 75 -3.10 -3.88 -9.96
C ASN A 75 -1.66 -3.71 -9.45
N PHE A 76 -1.46 -2.89 -8.40
CA PHE A 76 -0.17 -2.75 -7.76
C PHE A 76 0.31 -4.07 -7.14
N GLU A 77 -0.53 -4.73 -6.34
CA GLU A 77 -0.13 -5.98 -5.68
C GLU A 77 0.17 -7.09 -6.70
N LEU A 78 -0.60 -7.15 -7.79
CA LEU A 78 -0.35 -8.05 -8.90
C LEU A 78 0.98 -7.71 -9.60
N ALA A 79 1.26 -6.44 -9.87
CA ALA A 79 2.50 -6.00 -10.51
C ALA A 79 3.73 -6.26 -9.62
N LEU A 80 3.60 -6.03 -8.32
CA LEU A 80 4.64 -6.28 -7.32
C LEU A 80 4.97 -7.78 -7.25
N THR A 81 3.94 -8.61 -7.08
CA THR A 81 4.06 -10.08 -7.04
C THR A 81 4.62 -10.66 -8.34
N ALA A 82 4.19 -10.14 -9.48
CA ALA A 82 4.67 -10.56 -10.80
C ALA A 82 6.08 -10.04 -11.14
N LYS A 83 6.76 -9.37 -10.20
CA LYS A 83 8.10 -8.78 -10.37
C LYS A 83 8.18 -7.81 -11.57
N LYS A 84 7.06 -7.13 -11.88
CA LYS A 84 6.93 -6.19 -13.01
C LYS A 84 7.31 -4.75 -12.64
N ILE A 85 7.52 -4.46 -11.36
CA ILE A 85 7.94 -3.14 -10.90
C ILE A 85 9.46 -3.02 -11.00
N ARG A 86 9.92 -2.25 -11.98
CA ARG A 86 11.36 -2.00 -12.19
C ARG A 86 11.98 -1.40 -10.92
N GLY A 87 13.13 -1.93 -10.52
CA GLY A 87 13.86 -1.45 -9.35
C GLY A 87 13.39 -2.02 -8.01
N VAL A 88 12.43 -2.95 -8.01
CA VAL A 88 12.04 -3.73 -6.83
C VAL A 88 12.37 -5.20 -7.09
N ARG A 89 13.22 -5.79 -6.25
CA ARG A 89 13.68 -7.18 -6.35
C ARG A 89 13.15 -7.98 -5.16
N ILE A 90 12.47 -9.08 -5.42
CA ILE A 90 11.89 -9.95 -4.39
C ILE A 90 12.68 -11.27 -4.38
N SER A 91 13.27 -11.62 -3.22
CA SER A 91 14.10 -12.82 -3.05
C SER A 91 13.26 -14.11 -3.01
N ASP A 92 12.15 -14.12 -2.24
CA ASP A 92 11.44 -15.36 -1.91
C ASP A 92 9.97 -15.35 -2.32
N ALA A 93 9.54 -16.44 -2.98
CA ALA A 93 8.20 -16.60 -3.56
C ALA A 93 7.13 -17.10 -2.57
N ALA A 94 7.52 -17.49 -1.34
CA ALA A 94 6.61 -18.14 -0.38
C ALA A 94 5.55 -17.20 0.25
N VAL A 95 5.71 -15.88 0.10
CA VAL A 95 4.99 -14.84 0.88
C VAL A 95 3.81 -14.22 0.10
N ILE A 96 3.58 -14.66 -1.15
CA ILE A 96 2.68 -14.00 -2.10
C ILE A 96 1.19 -14.07 -1.73
N ARG A 97 0.75 -15.10 -0.97
CA ARG A 97 -0.68 -15.37 -0.74
C ARG A 97 -1.36 -14.40 0.24
N GLU A 98 -0.63 -13.80 1.19
CA GLU A 98 -1.25 -13.00 2.25
C GLU A 98 -1.55 -11.55 1.83
N ILE A 99 -0.85 -11.05 0.80
CA ILE A 99 -0.91 -9.64 0.36
C ILE A 99 -2.19 -9.34 -0.43
N LEU A 100 -2.69 -10.33 -1.18
CA LEU A 100 -3.90 -10.20 -1.99
C LEU A 100 -5.18 -10.16 -1.14
N LEU A 101 -5.10 -10.46 0.16
CA LEU A 101 -6.27 -10.47 1.03
C LEU A 101 -6.70 -9.03 1.37
N PRO A 102 -8.01 -8.74 1.37
CA PRO A 102 -8.53 -7.42 1.76
C PRO A 102 -8.21 -7.07 3.21
N GLU A 103 -7.89 -8.06 4.05
CA GLU A 103 -7.41 -7.87 5.42
C GLU A 103 -6.02 -7.21 5.48
N PHE A 104 -5.15 -7.43 4.48
CA PHE A 104 -3.82 -6.81 4.43
C PHE A 104 -3.91 -5.30 4.19
N GLN A 105 -4.96 -4.83 3.53
CA GLN A 105 -5.19 -3.40 3.28
C GLN A 105 -5.53 -2.62 4.57
N ARG A 106 -5.76 -3.32 5.67
CA ARG A 106 -6.15 -2.73 6.94
C ARG A 106 -4.99 -2.70 7.95
N LYS A 107 -5.00 -1.73 8.85
CA LYS A 107 -4.07 -1.52 9.97
C LYS A 107 -4.87 -1.50 11.27
#